data_AF-A0A172YZG5-F1
#
_entry.id   AF-A0A172YZG5-F1
#
_cell.length_a   1.000
_cell.length_b   1.000
_cell.length_c   1.000
_cell.angle_alpha   90.00
_cell.angle_beta   90.00
_cell.angle_gamma   90.00
#
_symmetry.space_group_name_H-M   'P 1'
#
loop_
_entity.id
_entity.type
_entity.pdbx_description
1 polymer ?
#
loop_
_entity_poly.entity_id
_entity_poly.type
_entity_poly.pdbx_seq_one_letter_code
_entity_poly.pdbx_strand_id
1 'polypeptide(L)'
;MLFHPFSEHIPFDASLYYFVGVFDIYDREETKGAELHAYDPNDKKDRENLILKYCLDPYNKLSYRHRYKLMENLDAALNTENFDFHCFFEDDPDKYSTMAWDETEIVDPQSFFADIYRLANEVWKDDLQRASLEDPSTW
;
A
#
# COMPACT_ATOMS: atom_id res chain seq x y z
N MET A 1 17.96 -0.28 12.79
CA MET A 1 16.66 -0.91 12.55
C MET A 1 15.69 0.19 12.17
N LEU A 2 14.99 0.09 11.04
CA LEU A 2 13.94 1.05 10.71
C LEU A 2 12.77 0.94 11.70
N PHE A 3 12.29 2.08 12.15
CA PHE A 3 11.13 2.17 13.02
C PHE A 3 9.91 2.65 12.24
N HIS A 4 8.73 2.34 12.75
CA HIS A 4 7.46 2.80 12.22
C HIS A 4 7.49 4.33 11.95
N PRO A 5 6.93 4.83 10.84
CA PRO A 5 6.97 6.26 10.48
C PRO A 5 6.43 7.23 11.54
N PHE A 6 5.67 6.71 12.50
CA PHE A 6 5.03 7.46 13.59
C PHE A 6 5.48 7.04 15.00
N SER A 7 6.48 6.17 15.14
CA SER A 7 6.96 5.71 16.45
C SER A 7 8.44 5.41 16.41
N GLU A 8 9.19 5.81 17.44
CA GLU A 8 10.62 5.51 17.58
C GLU A 8 10.89 4.16 18.27
N HIS A 9 9.84 3.41 18.60
CA HIS A 9 9.95 2.19 19.41
C HIS A 9 9.37 0.95 18.73
N ILE A 10 8.53 1.14 17.71
CA ILE A 10 7.87 0.04 16.99
C ILE A 10 8.72 -0.25 15.74
N PRO A 11 9.24 -1.48 15.57
CA PRO A 11 9.94 -1.85 14.34
C PRO A 11 9.04 -1.67 13.11
N PHE A 12 9.63 -1.23 12.00
CA PHE A 12 8.92 -1.16 10.73
C PHE A 12 8.76 -2.56 10.14
N ASP A 13 7.51 -3.01 9.97
CA ASP A 13 7.19 -4.36 9.46
C ASP A 13 7.14 -4.44 7.93
N ALA A 14 7.20 -3.29 7.25
CA ALA A 14 7.07 -3.17 5.79
C ALA A 14 5.83 -3.88 5.22
N SER A 15 4.74 -3.95 5.97
CA SER A 15 3.49 -4.58 5.54
C SER A 15 2.91 -3.94 4.27
N LEU A 16 2.27 -4.74 3.42
CA LEU A 16 1.60 -4.19 2.22
C LEU A 16 0.36 -3.34 2.57
N TYR A 17 -0.13 -3.40 3.82
CA TYR A 17 -1.15 -2.48 4.33
C TYR A 17 -0.72 -1.00 4.26
N TYR A 18 0.58 -0.69 4.21
CA TYR A 18 1.02 0.69 3.99
C TYR A 18 0.55 1.28 2.65
N PHE A 19 0.25 0.43 1.66
CA PHE A 19 -0.28 0.87 0.37
C PHE A 19 -1.80 0.99 0.37
N VAL A 20 -2.51 0.01 0.95
CA VAL A 20 -3.97 -0.12 0.78
C VAL A 20 -4.78 0.18 2.03
N GLY A 21 -4.17 0.23 3.22
CA GLY A 21 -4.86 0.60 4.47
C GLY A 21 -5.40 2.03 4.45
N VAL A 22 -4.95 2.85 3.50
CA VAL A 22 -5.57 4.14 3.17
C VAL A 22 -7.00 3.99 2.62
N PHE A 23 -7.48 2.80 2.29
CA PHE A 23 -8.85 2.55 1.87
C PHE A 23 -9.77 2.11 3.02
N ASP A 24 -9.25 2.00 4.24
CA ASP A 24 -10.09 1.83 5.43
C ASP A 24 -10.92 3.11 5.65
N ILE A 25 -12.23 2.94 5.63
CA ILE A 25 -13.25 3.98 5.76
C ILE A 25 -14.06 3.84 7.04
N TYR A 26 -13.66 3.00 7.99
CA TYR A 26 -14.32 2.88 9.29
C TYR A 26 -14.49 4.26 9.94
N ASP A 27 -15.71 4.58 10.39
CA ASP A 27 -16.16 5.88 10.92
C ASP A 27 -16.10 7.05 9.90
N ARG A 28 -15.84 6.78 8.63
CA ARG A 28 -15.66 7.78 7.56
C ARG A 28 -16.38 7.41 6.26
N GLU A 29 -17.34 6.50 6.33
CA GLU A 29 -18.07 5.93 5.19
C GLU A 29 -18.75 7.02 4.36
N GLU A 30 -19.47 7.95 5.02
CA GLU A 30 -20.22 9.03 4.36
C GLU A 30 -19.34 10.15 3.78
N THR A 31 -18.03 10.13 4.02
CA THR A 31 -17.11 11.17 3.52
C THR A 31 -16.04 10.58 2.60
N LYS A 32 -15.11 9.83 3.18
CA LYS A 32 -14.01 9.19 2.46
C LYS A 32 -14.53 8.01 1.65
N GLY A 33 -15.46 7.22 2.20
CA GLY A 33 -16.13 6.14 1.47
C GLY A 33 -16.84 6.67 0.23
N ALA A 34 -17.70 7.69 0.39
CA ALA A 34 -18.39 8.33 -0.73
C ALA A 34 -17.43 8.88 -1.83
N GLU A 35 -16.25 9.41 -1.45
CA GLU A 35 -15.23 9.82 -2.41
C GLU A 35 -14.59 8.63 -3.13
N LEU A 36 -14.24 7.56 -2.39
CA LEU A 36 -13.63 6.36 -2.95
C LEU A 36 -14.61 5.60 -3.86
N HIS A 37 -15.88 5.47 -3.49
CA HIS A 37 -16.92 4.81 -4.30
C HIS A 37 -17.25 5.53 -5.62
N ALA A 38 -16.69 6.72 -5.87
CA ALA A 38 -16.74 7.35 -7.18
C ALA A 38 -15.80 6.71 -8.20
N TYR A 39 -14.87 5.85 -7.76
CA TYR A 39 -13.90 5.12 -8.58
C TYR A 39 -14.30 3.64 -8.69
N ASP A 40 -13.97 3.00 -9.82
CA ASP A 40 -13.99 1.54 -9.96
C ASP A 40 -12.57 0.97 -9.79
N PRO A 41 -12.28 0.17 -8.74
CA PRO A 41 -10.94 -0.40 -8.52
C PRO A 41 -10.55 -1.45 -9.59
N ASN A 42 -11.52 -1.97 -10.34
CA ASN A 42 -11.30 -2.93 -11.41
C ASN A 42 -11.06 -2.25 -12.76
N ASP A 43 -11.52 -0.99 -12.95
CA ASP A 43 -11.15 -0.18 -14.09
C ASP A 43 -9.70 0.28 -13.97
N LYS A 44 -8.94 0.11 -15.06
CA LYS A 44 -7.49 0.38 -15.06
C LYS A 44 -7.16 1.85 -14.80
N LYS A 45 -7.96 2.77 -15.35
CA LYS A 45 -7.69 4.20 -15.24
C LYS A 45 -8.04 4.70 -13.84
N ASP A 46 -9.17 4.28 -13.31
CA ASP A 46 -9.57 4.62 -11.95
C ASP A 46 -8.61 4.02 -10.92
N ARG A 47 -8.17 2.77 -11.11
CA ARG A 47 -7.15 2.16 -10.28
C ARG A 47 -5.83 2.93 -10.30
N GLU A 48 -5.33 3.34 -11.46
CA GLU A 48 -4.11 4.16 -11.54
C GLU A 48 -4.28 5.50 -10.79
N ASN A 49 -5.43 6.16 -10.94
CA ASN A 49 -5.74 7.38 -10.19
C ASN A 49 -5.77 7.14 -8.68
N LEU A 50 -6.39 6.04 -8.22
CA LEU A 50 -6.45 5.67 -6.81
C LEU A 50 -5.05 5.46 -6.24
N ILE A 51 -4.19 4.71 -6.95
CA ILE A 51 -2.83 4.42 -6.51
C ILE A 51 -2.02 5.71 -6.36
N LEU A 52 -2.01 6.55 -7.39
CA LEU A 52 -1.24 7.80 -7.37
C LEU A 52 -1.75 8.79 -6.32
N LYS A 53 -3.07 8.82 -6.08
CA LYS A 53 -3.68 9.76 -5.14
C LYS A 53 -3.59 9.31 -3.69
N TYR A 54 -3.63 8.00 -3.42
CA TYR A 54 -3.80 7.48 -2.05
C TYR A 54 -2.74 6.47 -1.61
N CYS A 55 -2.26 5.60 -2.49
CA CYS A 55 -1.40 4.47 -2.06
C CYS A 55 0.07 4.85 -1.88
N LEU A 56 0.57 5.83 -2.63
CA LEU A 56 1.99 6.16 -2.68
C LEU A 56 2.40 7.23 -1.65
N ASP A 57 2.02 7.01 -0.38
CA ASP A 57 2.35 7.89 0.76
C ASP A 57 1.87 9.35 0.58
N PRO A 58 0.54 9.57 0.49
CA PRO A 58 -0.04 10.87 0.16
C PRO A 58 0.28 11.97 1.18
N TYR A 59 0.70 11.57 2.39
CA TYR A 59 1.05 12.47 3.48
C TYR A 59 2.57 12.62 3.67
N ASN A 60 3.39 12.07 2.77
CA ASN A 60 4.86 12.12 2.79
C ASN A 60 5.47 11.75 4.16
N LYS A 61 5.02 10.64 4.73
CA LYS A 61 5.44 10.12 6.03
C LYS A 61 6.57 9.12 5.92
N LEU A 62 6.69 8.44 4.78
CA LEU A 62 7.71 7.44 4.53
C LEU A 62 9.00 8.12 4.06
N SER A 63 10.11 7.86 4.76
CA SER A 63 11.42 8.18 4.21
C SER A 63 11.77 7.26 3.04
N TYR A 64 12.77 7.65 2.23
CA TYR A 64 13.27 6.85 1.11
C TYR A 64 13.64 5.40 1.51
N ARG A 65 14.15 5.17 2.73
CA ARG A 65 14.45 3.83 3.27
C ARG A 65 13.19 2.98 3.52
N HIS A 66 12.12 3.61 4.02
CA HIS A 66 10.84 2.92 4.20
C HIS A 66 10.24 2.52 2.86
N ARG A 67 10.24 3.45 1.89
CA ARG A 67 9.77 3.20 0.52
C ARG A 67 10.55 2.04 -0.11
N TYR A 68 11.86 2.01 0.06
CA TYR A 68 12.69 0.90 -0.42
C TYR A 68 12.30 -0.43 0.23
N LYS A 69 12.13 -0.50 1.55
CA LYS A 69 11.71 -1.72 2.24
C LYS A 69 10.32 -2.21 1.83
N LEU A 70 9.37 -1.29 1.59
CA LEU A 70 8.07 -1.65 1.05
C LEU A 70 8.17 -2.23 -0.36
N MET A 71 9.01 -1.63 -1.22
CA MET A 71 9.22 -2.13 -2.58
C MET A 71 9.90 -3.50 -2.59
N GLU A 72 10.87 -3.76 -1.70
CA GLU A 72 11.47 -5.09 -1.54
C GLU A 72 10.41 -6.12 -1.13
N ASN A 73 9.55 -5.80 -0.16
CA ASN A 73 8.53 -6.73 0.31
C ASN A 73 7.43 -6.97 -0.74
N LEU A 74 7.04 -5.91 -1.46
CA LEU A 74 6.06 -6.01 -2.55
C LEU A 74 6.59 -6.85 -3.71
N ASP A 75 7.86 -6.67 -4.10
CA ASP A 75 8.49 -7.52 -5.12
C ASP A 75 8.53 -8.98 -4.68
N ALA A 76 8.92 -9.25 -3.43
CA ALA A 76 8.93 -10.60 -2.88
C ALA A 76 7.53 -11.25 -2.89
N ALA A 77 6.50 -10.50 -2.49
CA ALA A 77 5.11 -10.97 -2.52
C ALA A 77 4.64 -11.29 -3.94
N LEU A 78 4.92 -10.41 -4.91
CA LEU A 78 4.53 -10.60 -6.32
C LEU A 78 5.22 -11.80 -6.97
N ASN A 79 6.42 -12.17 -6.50
CA ASN A 79 7.17 -13.33 -6.97
C ASN A 79 6.91 -14.61 -6.13
N THR A 80 6.08 -14.54 -5.09
CA THR A 80 5.73 -15.69 -4.27
C THR A 80 4.51 -16.41 -4.86
N GLU A 81 4.66 -17.70 -5.14
CA GLU A 81 3.57 -18.52 -5.67
C GLU A 81 2.43 -18.63 -4.66
N ASN A 82 1.19 -18.43 -5.11
CA ASN A 82 -0.02 -18.49 -4.28
C ASN A 82 -0.01 -17.53 -3.07
N PHE A 83 0.69 -16.40 -3.16
CA PHE A 83 0.60 -15.35 -2.16
C PHE A 83 -0.83 -14.78 -2.13
N ASP A 84 -1.40 -14.69 -0.93
CA ASP A 84 -2.78 -14.23 -0.74
C ASP A 84 -2.84 -12.70 -0.63
N PHE A 85 -3.17 -12.05 -1.74
CA PHE A 85 -3.37 -10.60 -1.79
C PHE A 85 -4.79 -10.18 -1.35
N HIS A 86 -5.75 -11.10 -1.26
CA HIS A 86 -7.11 -10.78 -0.84
C HIS A 86 -7.16 -10.36 0.63
N CYS A 87 -6.32 -10.96 1.49
CA CYS A 87 -6.29 -10.66 2.92
C CYS A 87 -6.04 -9.17 3.25
N PHE A 88 -5.49 -8.37 2.33
CA PHE A 88 -5.29 -6.94 2.53
C PHE A 88 -6.54 -6.08 2.30
N PHE A 89 -7.61 -6.67 1.78
CA PHE A 89 -8.91 -6.04 1.52
C PHE A 89 -10.05 -6.64 2.34
N GLU A 90 -9.76 -7.66 3.16
CA GLU A 90 -10.74 -8.27 4.05
C GLU A 90 -11.16 -7.29 5.16
N ASP A 91 -12.47 -7.18 5.35
CA ASP A 91 -13.04 -6.53 6.53
C ASP A 91 -12.84 -7.42 7.77
N ASP A 92 -12.38 -6.81 8.86
CA ASP A 92 -12.28 -7.49 10.16
C ASP A 92 -13.18 -6.77 11.18
N PRO A 93 -14.39 -7.30 11.42
CA PRO A 93 -15.34 -6.72 12.38
C PRO A 93 -14.80 -6.62 13.80
N ASP A 94 -13.86 -7.49 14.19
CA ASP A 94 -13.25 -7.48 15.52
C ASP A 94 -12.13 -6.42 15.64
N LYS A 95 -11.62 -5.91 14.51
CA LYS A 95 -10.56 -4.89 14.47
C LYS A 95 -11.07 -3.47 14.17
N TYR A 96 -12.38 -3.27 14.05
CA TYR A 96 -12.97 -1.97 13.70
C TYR A 96 -12.38 -1.42 12.39
N SER A 97 -12.36 -2.27 11.35
CA SER A 97 -11.86 -1.92 10.03
C SER A 97 -12.94 -2.22 9.00
N THR A 98 -13.16 -1.27 8.09
CA THR A 98 -14.11 -1.41 6.97
C THR A 98 -13.44 -0.83 5.73
N MET A 99 -13.14 -1.66 4.75
CA MET A 99 -12.54 -1.25 3.50
C MET A 99 -13.58 -0.61 2.57
N ALA A 100 -13.14 0.32 1.72
CA ALA A 100 -14.02 0.92 0.72
C ALA A 100 -14.52 -0.10 -0.32
N TRP A 101 -13.72 -1.13 -0.56
CA TRP A 101 -14.10 -2.30 -1.35
C TRP A 101 -13.57 -3.53 -0.63
N ASP A 102 -14.44 -4.50 -0.40
CA ASP A 102 -14.06 -5.75 0.25
C ASP A 102 -13.30 -6.69 -0.72
N GLU A 103 -12.83 -7.82 -0.19
CA GLU A 103 -12.06 -8.80 -0.94
C GLU A 103 -12.82 -9.44 -2.11
N THR A 104 -14.15 -9.33 -2.14
CA THR A 104 -15.02 -9.84 -3.21
C THR A 104 -15.26 -8.82 -4.31
N GLU A 105 -15.09 -7.53 -4.02
CA GLU A 105 -15.26 -6.42 -4.96
C GLU A 105 -14.00 -6.13 -5.78
N ILE A 106 -12.82 -6.58 -5.32
CA ILE A 106 -11.57 -6.49 -6.07
C ILE A 106 -11.30 -7.81 -6.79
N VAL A 107 -11.53 -7.82 -8.10
CA VAL A 107 -11.48 -9.04 -8.93
C VAL A 107 -10.09 -9.63 -9.03
N ASP A 108 -9.06 -8.78 -9.06
CA ASP A 108 -7.67 -9.20 -9.17
C ASP A 108 -6.76 -8.33 -8.28
N PRO A 109 -6.67 -8.65 -6.97
CA PRO A 109 -5.81 -7.93 -6.04
C PRO A 109 -4.34 -8.01 -6.40
N GLN A 110 -3.89 -9.13 -6.98
CA GLN A 110 -2.50 -9.28 -7.41
C GLN A 110 -2.15 -8.27 -8.51
N SER A 111 -3.03 -8.09 -9.51
CA SER A 111 -2.86 -7.05 -10.52
C SER A 111 -2.91 -5.64 -9.93
N PHE A 112 -3.72 -5.40 -8.88
CA PHE A 112 -3.74 -4.11 -8.18
C PHE A 112 -2.37 -3.81 -7.55
N PHE A 113 -1.79 -4.77 -6.83
CA PHE A 113 -0.47 -4.65 -6.23
C PHE A 113 0.66 -4.57 -7.28
N ALA A 114 0.53 -5.24 -8.42
CA ALA A 114 1.46 -5.10 -9.54
C ALA A 114 1.43 -3.68 -10.15
N ASP A 115 0.24 -3.08 -10.26
CA ASP A 115 0.10 -1.68 -10.69
C ASP A 115 0.71 -0.71 -9.65
N ILE A 116 0.56 -0.97 -8.35
CA ILE A 116 1.27 -0.22 -7.30
C ILE A 116 2.77 -0.31 -7.52
N TYR A 117 3.31 -1.52 -7.69
CA TYR A 117 4.73 -1.73 -7.87
C TYR A 117 5.28 -0.97 -9.08
N ARG A 118 4.57 -1.02 -10.21
CA ARG A 118 4.92 -0.28 -11.44
C ARG A 118 4.96 1.23 -11.19
N LEU A 119 3.88 1.80 -10.64
CA LEU A 119 3.75 3.24 -10.43
C LEU A 119 4.70 3.75 -9.35
N ALA A 120 4.91 3.00 -8.27
CA ALA A 120 5.86 3.34 -7.22
C ALA A 120 7.31 3.38 -7.73
N ASN A 121 7.70 2.48 -8.64
CA ASN A 121 9.03 2.52 -9.26
C ASN A 121 9.26 3.81 -10.08
N GLU A 122 8.19 4.38 -10.66
CA GLU A 122 8.26 5.64 -11.39
C GLU A 122 8.30 6.84 -10.43
N VAL A 123 7.36 6.89 -9.48
CA VAL A 123 7.18 8.02 -8.55
C VAL A 123 8.31 8.11 -7.52
N TRP A 124 8.79 6.98 -7.01
CA TRP A 124 9.86 6.92 -5.99
C TRP A 124 11.23 6.62 -6.58
N LYS A 125 11.41 6.73 -7.89
CA LYS A 125 12.66 6.35 -8.58
C LYS A 125 13.93 6.87 -7.90
N ASP A 126 13.98 8.17 -7.59
CA ASP A 126 15.16 8.80 -6.98
C ASP A 126 15.39 8.32 -5.54
N ASP A 127 14.32 8.10 -4.78
CA ASP A 127 14.37 7.58 -3.42
C ASP A 127 14.88 6.13 -3.40
N LEU A 128 14.38 5.29 -4.31
CA LEU A 128 14.79 3.91 -4.47
C LEU A 128 16.25 3.81 -4.92
N GLN A 129 16.64 4.65 -5.88
CA GLN A 129 18.03 4.74 -6.31
C GLN A 129 18.93 5.13 -5.13
N ARG A 130 18.55 6.15 -4.36
CA ARG A 130 19.32 6.59 -3.19
C ARG A 130 19.46 5.48 -2.14
N ALA A 131 18.36 4.81 -1.79
CA ALA A 131 18.37 3.72 -0.83
C ALA A 131 19.26 2.55 -1.29
N SER A 132 19.22 2.22 -2.59
CA SER A 132 20.02 1.12 -3.16
C SER A 132 21.54 1.29 -3.07
N LEU A 133 22.02 2.52 -2.82
CA LEU A 133 23.43 2.83 -2.65
C LEU A 133 23.91 2.71 -1.19
N GLU A 134 22.98 2.53 -0.25
CA GLU A 134 23.27 2.34 1.17
C GLU A 134 23.29 0.86 1.53
N ASP A 135 23.83 0.51 2.70
CA ASP A 135 23.74 -0.83 3.25
C ASP A 135 22.47 -0.96 4.12
N PRO A 136 21.45 -1.73 3.70
CA PRO A 136 20.20 -1.87 4.43
C PRO A 136 20.33 -2.46 5.84
N SER A 137 21.43 -3.15 6.14
CA SER A 137 21.68 -3.70 7.48
C SER A 137 22.02 -2.62 8.51
N THR A 138 22.36 -1.41 8.05
CA THR A 138 22.70 -0.26 8.89
C THR A 138 21.51 0.65 9.20
N TRP A 139 20.37 0.43 8.55
CA TRP A 139 19.15 1.20 8.76
C TRP A 139 18.46 0.78 10.03
#